data_AF-A0A7S1PNN8-F1
#
_entry.id   AF-A0A7S1PNN8-F1
#
_cell.length_a   1.000
_cell.length_b   1.000
_cell.length_c   1.000
_cell.angle_alpha   90.00
_cell.angle_beta   90.00
_cell.angle_gamma   90.00
#
_symmetry.space_group_name_H-M   'P 1'
#
loop_
_entity.id
_entity.type
_entity.pdbx_description
1 polymer ?
#
loop_
_entity_poly.entity_id
_entity_poly.type
_entity_poly.pdbx_seq_one_letter_code
_entity_poly.pdbx_strand_id
1 'polypeptide(L)'
;TVSVLYWENVGLAKMMQSPIPNAFWAGLFKGVVATTAALSLVSMYREKSNAGIEPIAPALKELRARELDYDTAAGALADILDALDSEARAKRGVVKLAVRGRGVAGLLVKLLKFDAEAPEESVRICGLVFKIVSKAFAQDPAGRDAWAAAGGHKKLLSLVSTGHRDGQVKLIEEAAQTLREVATVDEDEMNLPVDVPPGSRGALELATYPSTVKMLRVLSKSARTPFLVQVAAVFASICTLRAGGLALAKGIDGRSGPAIFLDLIDPRGNQLLSEYCVRAIHWMSIHNKDTHFELAEAANVAKIVDLLEPMQTTNTVHSLLGLVASLAHHGASKAFLTEFMAANGPTALIRLWCKADEKETRDRAETIVRILSRHPIATDEIGRLLEMHRS
;
A
#
# COMPACT_ATOMS: atom_id res chain seq x y z
N THR A 1 53.70 -37.36 -13.06
CA THR A 1 54.73 -38.42 -13.11
C THR A 1 54.14 -39.63 -12.43
N VAL A 2 54.01 -40.71 -13.20
CA VAL A 2 53.37 -41.98 -12.82
C VAL A 2 54.33 -42.77 -11.93
N SER A 3 53.83 -43.27 -10.80
CA SER A 3 54.53 -44.29 -10.00
C SER A 3 53.59 -45.46 -9.78
N VAL A 4 53.67 -46.40 -10.71
CA VAL A 4 53.15 -47.76 -10.63
C VAL A 4 53.97 -48.51 -9.59
N LEU A 5 53.33 -49.12 -8.60
CA LEU A 5 53.90 -50.23 -7.84
C LEU A 5 52.89 -51.39 -7.87
N TYR A 6 53.24 -52.34 -8.72
CA TYR A 6 52.71 -53.70 -8.77
C TYR A 6 52.94 -54.40 -7.44
N TRP A 7 51.90 -55.04 -6.90
CA TRP A 7 52.02 -56.27 -6.13
C TRP A 7 51.02 -57.28 -6.71
N GLU A 8 51.51 -58.08 -7.65
CA GLU A 8 51.08 -59.46 -7.85
C GLU A 8 51.82 -60.32 -6.79
N ASN A 9 51.33 -61.39 -6.19
CA ASN A 9 50.24 -62.29 -6.55
C ASN A 9 49.93 -63.22 -5.35
N VAL A 10 48.82 -63.94 -5.48
CA VAL A 10 48.42 -65.18 -4.76
C VAL A 10 47.64 -65.03 -3.45
N GLY A 11 46.33 -65.23 -3.58
CA GLY A 11 45.64 -66.20 -2.72
C GLY A 11 44.75 -65.63 -1.64
N LEU A 12 43.67 -64.94 -2.01
CA LEU A 12 42.39 -64.93 -1.28
C LEU A 12 41.29 -64.35 -2.21
N ALA A 13 41.08 -65.02 -3.34
CA ALA A 13 39.85 -64.87 -4.09
C ALA A 13 38.72 -65.55 -3.29
N LYS A 14 37.97 -64.73 -2.55
CA LYS A 14 36.56 -64.86 -2.10
C LYS A 14 36.43 -64.27 -0.69
N MET A 15 35.36 -63.52 -0.48
CA MET A 15 34.95 -62.76 0.71
C MET A 15 35.39 -61.29 0.65
N MET A 16 34.55 -60.28 0.47
CA MET A 16 33.11 -60.19 0.29
C MET A 16 32.90 -59.04 -0.72
N GLN A 17 32.53 -59.33 -1.95
CA GLN A 17 31.84 -58.30 -2.73
C GLN A 17 30.51 -58.07 -2.00
N SER A 18 30.31 -56.87 -1.48
CA SER A 18 29.04 -56.49 -0.87
C SER A 18 27.91 -56.92 -1.83
N PRO A 19 26.89 -57.68 -1.39
CA PRO A 19 25.76 -58.06 -2.24
C PRO A 19 24.90 -56.86 -2.66
N ILE A 20 25.29 -55.67 -2.23
CA ILE A 20 24.63 -54.40 -2.46
C ILE A 20 25.38 -53.70 -3.61
N PRO A 21 24.68 -53.34 -4.71
CA PRO A 21 25.31 -52.69 -5.86
C PRO A 21 26.09 -51.43 -5.45
N ASN A 22 27.26 -51.18 -6.05
CA ASN A 22 28.02 -49.94 -5.81
C ASN A 22 27.19 -48.67 -6.06
N ALA A 23 26.20 -48.74 -6.96
CA ALA A 23 25.24 -47.67 -7.21
C ALA A 23 24.34 -47.38 -5.99
N PHE A 24 23.99 -48.38 -5.18
CA PHE A 24 23.26 -48.20 -3.94
C PHE A 24 24.11 -47.48 -2.90
N TRP A 25 25.36 -47.89 -2.70
CA TRP A 25 26.29 -47.19 -1.80
C TRP A 25 26.59 -45.77 -2.26
N ALA A 26 26.77 -45.54 -3.56
CA ALA A 26 26.94 -44.21 -4.12
C ALA A 26 25.68 -43.33 -3.96
N GLY A 27 24.48 -43.91 -4.11
CA GLY A 27 23.22 -43.22 -3.88
C GLY A 27 22.99 -42.86 -2.41
N LEU A 28 23.30 -43.78 -1.51
CA LEU A 28 23.18 -43.59 -0.07
C LEU A 28 24.19 -42.55 0.44
N PHE A 29 25.43 -42.60 -0.06
CA PHE A 29 26.45 -41.58 0.24
C PHE A 29 26.04 -40.20 -0.29
N LYS A 30 25.57 -40.10 -1.54
CA LYS A 30 25.06 -38.84 -2.10
C LYS A 30 23.85 -38.32 -1.32
N GLY A 31 22.95 -39.21 -0.89
CA GLY A 31 21.79 -38.85 -0.07
C GLY A 31 22.18 -38.33 1.31
N VAL A 32 23.13 -38.97 1.98
CA VAL A 32 23.68 -38.54 3.28
C VAL A 32 24.44 -37.21 3.13
N VAL A 33 25.26 -37.05 2.10
CA VAL A 33 25.96 -35.78 1.84
C VAL A 33 24.98 -34.65 1.51
N ALA A 34 23.93 -34.91 0.72
CA ALA A 34 22.92 -33.91 0.40
C ALA A 34 22.09 -33.52 1.63
N THR A 35 21.69 -34.48 2.46
CA THR A 35 20.94 -34.20 3.71
C THR A 35 21.80 -33.50 4.75
N THR A 36 23.07 -33.91 4.93
CA THR A 36 24.00 -33.19 5.82
C THR A 36 24.30 -31.79 5.32
N ALA A 37 24.52 -31.59 4.01
CA ALA A 37 24.67 -30.25 3.43
C ALA A 37 23.41 -29.39 3.63
N ALA A 38 22.21 -29.95 3.42
CA ALA A 38 20.96 -29.25 3.68
C ALA A 38 20.79 -28.91 5.16
N LEU A 39 21.11 -29.84 6.08
CA LEU A 39 21.07 -29.61 7.52
C LEU A 39 22.10 -28.58 7.97
N SER A 40 23.30 -28.59 7.41
CA SER A 40 24.34 -27.59 7.66
C SER A 40 23.91 -26.21 7.16
N LEU A 41 23.30 -26.11 5.98
CA LEU A 41 22.75 -24.86 5.48
C LEU A 41 21.61 -24.35 6.37
N VAL A 42 20.71 -25.23 6.81
CA VAL A 42 19.64 -24.89 7.77
C VAL A 42 20.23 -24.48 9.12
N SER A 43 21.29 -25.14 9.58
CA SER A 43 21.99 -24.84 10.83
C SER A 43 22.66 -23.48 10.76
N MET A 44 23.45 -23.22 9.72
CA MET A 44 24.10 -21.93 9.50
C MET A 44 23.09 -20.80 9.30
N TYR A 45 21.97 -21.08 8.62
CA TYR A 45 20.88 -20.13 8.49
C TYR A 45 20.22 -19.82 9.84
N ARG A 46 19.96 -20.85 10.66
CA ARG A 46 19.43 -20.69 12.03
C ARG A 46 20.42 -19.97 12.95
N GLU A 47 21.70 -20.26 12.87
CA GLU A 47 22.74 -19.65 13.70
C GLU A 47 22.94 -18.18 13.33
N LYS A 48 23.00 -17.86 12.02
CA LYS A 48 23.05 -16.47 11.53
C LYS A 48 21.78 -15.69 11.87
N SER A 49 20.62 -16.34 11.81
CA SER A 49 19.35 -15.76 12.26
C SER A 49 19.35 -15.53 13.76
N ASN A 50 19.76 -16.50 14.57
CA ASN A 50 19.77 -16.43 16.03
C ASN A 50 20.77 -15.38 16.53
N ALA A 51 21.97 -15.29 15.95
CA ALA A 51 22.97 -14.28 16.30
C ALA A 51 22.50 -12.84 15.99
N GLY A 52 21.63 -12.65 14.98
CA GLY A 52 20.99 -11.36 14.72
C GLY A 52 19.75 -11.08 15.58
N ILE A 53 19.17 -12.11 16.21
CA ILE A 53 18.00 -12.03 17.10
C ILE A 53 18.42 -11.83 18.56
N GLU A 54 19.56 -12.35 18.99
CA GLU A 54 20.07 -12.26 20.37
C GLU A 54 20.03 -10.84 20.96
N PRO A 55 20.42 -9.76 20.25
CA PRO A 55 20.42 -8.40 20.81
C PRO A 55 19.02 -7.88 21.15
N ILE A 56 17.98 -8.35 20.43
CA ILE A 56 16.59 -7.88 20.61
C ILE A 56 15.74 -8.86 21.43
N ALA A 57 16.24 -10.07 21.69
CA ALA A 57 15.54 -11.11 22.43
C ALA A 57 15.11 -10.68 23.86
N PRO A 58 15.91 -9.93 24.64
CA PRO A 58 15.50 -9.42 25.95
C PRO A 58 14.27 -8.50 25.86
N ALA A 59 14.31 -7.49 24.99
CA ALA A 59 13.20 -6.56 24.80
C ALA A 59 11.92 -7.27 24.31
N LEU A 60 12.05 -8.24 23.41
CA LEU A 60 10.91 -9.06 22.97
C LEU A 60 10.33 -9.95 24.09
N LYS A 61 11.19 -10.43 25.00
CA LYS A 61 10.76 -11.22 26.16
C LYS A 61 10.03 -10.34 27.17
N GLU A 62 10.50 -9.12 27.38
CA GLU A 62 9.89 -8.13 28.25
C GLU A 62 8.50 -7.72 27.75
N LEU A 63 8.34 -7.45 26.45
CA LEU A 63 7.03 -7.21 25.84
C LEU A 63 6.04 -8.39 25.94
N ARG A 64 6.53 -9.60 26.19
CA ARG A 64 5.71 -10.81 26.37
C ARG A 64 5.28 -11.02 27.82
N ALA A 65 5.77 -10.22 28.77
CA ALA A 65 5.34 -10.30 30.16
C ALA A 65 3.82 -10.04 30.27
N ARG A 66 3.15 -10.65 31.26
CA ARG A 66 1.68 -10.56 31.38
C ARG A 66 1.21 -9.22 31.96
N GLU A 67 2.04 -8.58 32.78
CA GLU A 67 1.79 -7.27 33.38
C GLU A 67 2.90 -6.33 32.89
N LEU A 68 2.62 -5.60 31.81
CA LEU A 68 3.51 -4.53 31.37
C LEU A 68 2.96 -3.20 31.89
N ASP A 69 3.75 -2.56 32.75
CA ASP A 69 3.59 -1.14 33.04
C ASP A 69 4.02 -0.29 31.83
N TYR A 70 3.67 1.00 31.85
CA TYR A 70 3.96 1.91 30.75
C TYR A 70 5.47 2.18 30.54
N ASP A 71 6.29 2.14 31.59
CA ASP A 71 7.72 2.48 31.49
C ASP A 71 8.55 1.32 30.98
N THR A 72 8.31 0.13 31.50
CA THR A 72 8.82 -1.15 31.03
C THR A 72 8.43 -1.37 29.56
N ALA A 73 7.18 -1.09 29.19
CA ALA A 73 6.75 -1.15 27.80
C ALA A 73 7.51 -0.14 26.93
N ALA A 74 7.66 1.10 27.39
CA ALA A 74 8.36 2.13 26.63
C ALA A 74 9.85 1.81 26.45
N GLY A 75 10.53 1.30 27.49
CA GLY A 75 11.92 0.87 27.44
C GLY A 75 12.13 -0.24 26.41
N ALA A 76 11.33 -1.32 26.50
CA ALA A 76 11.41 -2.42 25.56
C ALA A 76 11.10 -1.98 24.11
N LEU A 77 10.14 -1.07 23.90
CA LEU A 77 9.85 -0.52 22.56
C LEU A 77 11.00 0.38 22.05
N ALA A 78 11.65 1.15 22.92
CA ALA A 78 12.81 1.97 22.56
C ALA A 78 13.99 1.09 22.14
N ASP A 79 14.29 0.02 22.88
CA ASP A 79 15.35 -0.93 22.54
C ASP A 79 15.10 -1.60 21.18
N ILE A 80 13.84 -1.95 20.90
CA ILE A 80 13.44 -2.48 19.59
C ILE A 80 13.65 -1.46 18.48
N LEU A 81 13.32 -0.19 18.72
CA LEU A 81 13.53 0.88 17.74
C LEU A 81 15.01 1.10 17.46
N ASP A 82 15.84 1.15 18.50
CA ASP A 82 17.28 1.34 18.36
C ASP A 82 17.93 0.17 17.61
N ALA A 83 17.48 -1.06 17.88
CA ALA A 83 17.91 -2.24 17.14
C ALA A 83 17.50 -2.19 15.66
N LEU A 84 16.27 -1.75 15.36
CA LEU A 84 15.79 -1.56 13.98
C LEU A 84 16.57 -0.45 13.25
N ASP A 85 16.93 0.62 13.95
CA ASP A 85 17.72 1.72 13.37
C ASP A 85 19.17 1.34 13.11
N SER A 86 19.78 0.62 14.05
CA SER A 86 21.10 0.03 13.87
C SER A 86 21.12 -0.95 12.68
N GLU A 87 20.10 -1.79 12.57
CA GLU A 87 19.96 -2.71 11.45
C GLU A 87 19.73 -2.01 10.11
N ALA A 88 18.91 -0.96 10.06
CA ALA A 88 18.66 -0.21 8.83
C ALA A 88 19.96 0.36 8.26
N ARG A 89 20.87 0.84 9.13
CA ARG A 89 22.22 1.29 8.74
C ARG A 89 23.09 0.13 8.25
N ALA A 90 22.98 -1.03 8.89
CA ALA A 90 23.77 -2.21 8.55
C ALA A 90 23.21 -3.04 7.37
N LYS A 91 21.98 -2.76 6.90
CA LYS A 91 21.26 -3.44 5.80
C LYS A 91 21.15 -4.97 5.97
N ARG A 92 20.96 -5.46 7.21
CA ARG A 92 20.95 -6.90 7.54
C ARG A 92 19.57 -7.57 7.49
N GLY A 93 18.51 -6.86 7.88
CA GLY A 93 17.10 -7.33 7.82
C GLY A 93 16.68 -8.45 8.79
N VAL A 94 17.56 -8.91 9.69
CA VAL A 94 17.31 -9.99 10.67
C VAL A 94 16.44 -9.52 11.85
N VAL A 95 16.70 -8.33 12.41
CA VAL A 95 15.91 -7.72 13.50
C VAL A 95 14.48 -7.50 13.04
N LYS A 96 14.30 -7.00 11.82
CA LYS A 96 12.99 -6.84 11.17
C LYS A 96 12.23 -8.16 11.08
N LEU A 97 12.89 -9.26 10.72
CA LEU A 97 12.29 -10.60 10.71
C LEU A 97 11.93 -11.08 12.12
N ALA A 98 12.76 -10.77 13.12
CA ALA A 98 12.51 -11.10 14.52
C ALA A 98 11.25 -10.41 15.06
N VAL A 99 11.10 -9.11 14.78
CA VAL A 99 9.94 -8.30 15.15
C VAL A 99 8.67 -8.74 14.42
N ARG A 100 8.80 -9.23 13.18
CA ARG A 100 7.69 -9.88 12.45
C ARG A 100 7.38 -11.30 12.92
N GLY A 101 8.25 -11.88 13.74
CA GLY A 101 8.13 -13.22 14.28
C GLY A 101 6.82 -13.43 15.03
N ARG A 102 6.41 -14.70 15.14
CA ARG A 102 5.10 -15.08 15.72
C ARG A 102 4.87 -14.40 17.08
N GLY A 103 3.74 -13.69 17.16
CA GLY A 103 3.19 -13.12 18.39
C GLY A 103 3.54 -11.65 18.66
N VAL A 104 4.63 -11.10 18.10
CA VAL A 104 5.05 -9.72 18.40
C VAL A 104 4.09 -8.69 17.82
N ALA A 105 3.67 -8.85 16.56
CA ALA A 105 2.65 -7.99 15.95
C ALA A 105 1.36 -7.92 16.80
N GLY A 106 0.92 -9.06 17.34
CA GLY A 106 -0.25 -9.11 18.23
C GLY A 106 -0.03 -8.39 19.57
N LEU A 107 1.18 -8.35 20.10
CA LEU A 107 1.52 -7.57 21.29
C LEU A 107 1.52 -6.07 20.99
N LEU A 108 2.13 -5.66 19.89
CA LEU A 108 2.09 -4.27 19.43
C LEU A 108 0.65 -3.78 19.25
N VAL A 109 -0.22 -4.60 18.65
CA VAL A 109 -1.66 -4.31 18.52
C VAL A 109 -2.36 -4.13 19.88
N LYS A 110 -1.98 -4.91 20.90
CA LYS A 110 -2.53 -4.76 22.26
C LYS A 110 -2.07 -3.46 22.93
N LEU A 111 -0.86 -3.00 22.64
CA LEU A 111 -0.29 -1.76 23.17
C LEU A 111 -0.88 -0.50 22.52
N LEU A 112 -1.50 -0.63 21.33
CA LEU A 112 -2.22 0.47 20.67
C LEU A 112 -3.56 0.78 21.37
N LYS A 113 -3.54 1.26 22.60
CA LYS A 113 -4.73 1.67 23.34
C LYS A 113 -4.59 3.12 23.79
N PHE A 114 -5.70 3.85 23.76
CA PHE A 114 -5.78 5.16 24.39
C PHE A 114 -6.45 5.00 25.75
N ASP A 115 -5.74 5.44 26.80
CA ASP A 115 -6.22 5.49 28.17
C ASP A 115 -6.47 6.95 28.55
N ALA A 116 -7.72 7.27 28.91
CA ALA A 116 -8.10 8.63 29.28
C ALA A 116 -7.53 9.03 30.66
N GLU A 117 -7.19 8.06 31.50
CA GLU A 117 -6.60 8.29 32.83
C GLU A 117 -5.10 8.57 32.74
N ALA A 118 -4.44 8.11 31.68
CA ALA A 118 -3.01 8.28 31.40
C ALA A 118 -2.78 8.67 29.92
N PRO A 119 -3.23 9.87 29.49
CA PRO A 119 -3.24 10.24 28.09
C PRO A 119 -1.83 10.44 27.52
N GLU A 120 -0.90 11.04 28.26
CA GLU A 120 0.46 11.30 27.78
C GLU A 120 1.24 10.01 27.58
N GLU A 121 1.13 9.07 28.53
CA GLU A 121 1.76 7.75 28.49
C GLU A 121 1.19 6.91 27.34
N SER A 122 -0.14 6.95 27.15
CA SER A 122 -0.81 6.27 26.04
C SER A 122 -0.32 6.78 24.68
N VAL A 123 -0.24 8.10 24.52
CA VAL A 123 0.26 8.74 23.30
C VAL A 123 1.73 8.39 23.08
N ARG A 124 2.55 8.37 24.14
CA ARG A 124 3.96 7.98 24.07
C ARG A 124 4.13 6.54 23.58
N ILE A 125 3.42 5.58 24.18
CA ILE A 125 3.46 4.18 23.77
C ILE A 125 2.98 4.01 22.34
N CYS A 126 1.83 4.60 21.98
CA CYS A 126 1.32 4.52 20.63
C CYS A 126 2.33 5.08 19.61
N GLY A 127 2.96 6.22 19.91
CA GLY A 127 4.00 6.83 19.08
C GLY A 127 5.21 5.92 18.84
N LEU A 128 5.67 5.20 19.88
CA LEU A 128 6.74 4.21 19.73
C LEU A 128 6.29 3.02 18.86
N VAL A 129 5.08 2.51 19.09
CA VAL A 129 4.52 1.42 18.29
C VAL A 129 4.36 1.83 16.82
N PHE A 130 3.87 3.04 16.53
CA PHE A 130 3.75 3.56 15.17
C PHE A 130 5.09 3.56 14.43
N LYS A 131 6.17 4.03 15.09
CA LYS A 131 7.52 4.01 14.51
C LYS A 131 8.01 2.58 14.23
N ILE A 132 7.74 1.63 15.14
CA ILE A 132 8.09 0.21 14.92
C ILE A 132 7.30 -0.34 13.74
N VAL A 133 6.00 -0.06 13.65
CA VAL A 133 5.14 -0.50 12.53
C VAL A 133 5.66 0.04 11.20
N SER A 134 6.01 1.32 11.15
CA SER A 134 6.55 1.99 9.96
C SER A 134 7.86 1.33 9.48
N LYS A 135 8.79 1.05 10.40
CA LYS A 135 10.12 0.47 10.07
C LYS A 135 10.06 -1.03 9.81
N ALA A 136 9.29 -1.77 10.60
CA ALA A 136 9.28 -3.22 10.57
C ALA A 136 8.18 -3.80 9.68
N PHE A 137 7.02 -3.17 9.53
CA PHE A 137 5.87 -3.79 8.84
C PHE A 137 5.48 -3.09 7.53
N ALA A 138 5.54 -1.77 7.43
CA ALA A 138 5.05 -1.05 6.25
C ALA A 138 5.90 -1.21 4.96
N GLN A 139 7.20 -1.48 5.13
CA GLN A 139 8.22 -1.38 4.07
C GLN A 139 8.10 -2.42 2.94
N ASP A 140 7.44 -3.56 3.16
CA ASP A 140 7.30 -4.60 2.14
C ASP A 140 6.02 -5.43 2.34
N PRO A 141 5.54 -6.12 1.29
CA PRO A 141 4.28 -6.85 1.31
C PRO A 141 4.14 -7.85 2.47
N ALA A 142 5.19 -8.64 2.74
CA ALA A 142 5.16 -9.67 3.78
C ALA A 142 5.00 -9.06 5.18
N GLY A 143 5.59 -7.88 5.42
CA GLY A 143 5.38 -7.12 6.65
C GLY A 143 3.94 -6.63 6.80
N ARG A 144 3.37 -6.07 5.73
CA ARG A 144 1.99 -5.56 5.74
C ARG A 144 0.98 -6.68 6.00
N ASP A 145 1.20 -7.85 5.40
CA ASP A 145 0.36 -9.03 5.64
C ASP A 145 0.49 -9.57 7.07
N ALA A 146 1.70 -9.56 7.64
CA ALA A 146 1.90 -9.95 9.04
C ALA A 146 1.19 -9.00 10.02
N TRP A 147 1.18 -7.69 9.72
CA TRP A 147 0.43 -6.69 10.49
C TRP A 147 -1.08 -6.86 10.35
N ALA A 148 -1.56 -7.09 9.13
CA ALA A 148 -2.97 -7.37 8.85
C ALA A 148 -3.45 -8.62 9.60
N ALA A 149 -2.69 -9.72 9.54
CA ALA A 149 -3.00 -10.97 10.22
C ALA A 149 -3.09 -10.83 11.76
N ALA A 150 -2.43 -9.83 12.34
CA ALA A 150 -2.52 -9.50 13.77
C ALA A 150 -3.73 -8.61 14.12
N GLY A 151 -4.54 -8.19 13.14
CA GLY A 151 -5.66 -7.26 13.31
C GLY A 151 -5.24 -5.80 13.44
N GLY A 152 -4.03 -5.45 12.99
CA GLY A 152 -3.43 -4.14 13.19
C GLY A 152 -4.15 -3.01 12.47
N HIS A 153 -4.60 -3.20 11.23
CA HIS A 153 -5.36 -2.20 10.47
C HIS A 153 -6.65 -1.80 11.17
N LYS A 154 -7.44 -2.78 11.63
CA LYS A 154 -8.68 -2.54 12.40
C LYS A 154 -8.38 -1.77 13.69
N LYS A 155 -7.27 -2.09 14.36
CA LYS A 155 -6.89 -1.43 15.61
C LYS A 155 -6.50 0.04 15.38
N LEU A 156 -5.72 0.33 14.34
CA LEU A 156 -5.38 1.70 13.94
C LEU A 156 -6.64 2.51 13.57
N LEU A 157 -7.57 1.92 12.82
CA LEU A 157 -8.85 2.54 12.49
C LEU A 157 -9.67 2.90 13.74
N SER A 158 -9.71 1.97 14.71
CA SER A 158 -10.35 2.21 16.01
C SER A 158 -9.66 3.34 16.78
N LEU A 159 -8.33 3.41 16.73
CA LEU A 159 -7.55 4.41 17.45
C LEU A 159 -7.74 5.82 16.86
N VAL A 160 -7.86 5.94 15.54
CA VAL A 160 -8.27 7.18 14.86
C VAL A 160 -9.65 7.63 15.36
N SER A 161 -10.60 6.70 15.46
CA SER A 161 -11.96 6.99 15.94
C SER A 161 -11.97 7.43 17.41
N THR A 162 -11.23 6.73 18.28
CA THR A 162 -11.10 7.07 19.71
C THR A 162 -10.40 8.40 19.91
N GLY A 163 -9.25 8.61 19.26
CA GLY A 163 -8.53 9.86 19.33
C GLY A 163 -9.37 11.05 18.89
N HIS A 164 -10.20 10.89 17.85
CA HIS A 164 -11.12 11.92 17.38
C HIS A 164 -12.19 12.28 18.42
N ARG A 165 -12.79 11.29 19.08
CA ARG A 165 -13.76 11.51 20.16
C ARG A 165 -13.14 12.26 21.34
N ASP A 166 -11.90 11.93 21.67
CA ASP A 166 -11.22 12.42 22.88
C ASP A 166 -10.31 13.64 22.58
N GLY A 167 -10.36 14.21 21.37
CA GLY A 167 -9.66 15.44 20.98
C GLY A 167 -8.13 15.32 20.82
N GLN A 168 -7.59 14.11 20.73
CA GLN A 168 -6.15 13.85 20.75
C GLN A 168 -5.51 13.95 19.36
N VAL A 169 -5.27 15.18 18.90
CA VAL A 169 -4.85 15.43 17.51
C VAL A 169 -3.59 14.67 17.09
N LYS A 170 -2.54 14.67 17.93
CA LYS A 170 -1.28 13.99 17.61
C LYS A 170 -1.47 12.48 17.40
N LEU A 171 -2.28 11.85 18.26
CA LEU A 171 -2.59 10.43 18.18
C LEU A 171 -3.33 10.10 16.89
N ILE A 172 -4.32 10.93 16.52
CA ILE A 172 -5.11 10.77 15.30
C ILE A 172 -4.22 10.86 14.06
N GLU A 173 -3.37 11.88 13.98
CA GLU A 173 -2.50 12.14 12.82
C GLU A 173 -1.46 11.02 12.65
N GLU A 174 -0.78 10.62 13.72
CA GLU A 174 0.22 9.54 13.67
C GLU A 174 -0.43 8.18 13.39
N ALA A 175 -1.63 7.90 13.93
CA ALA A 175 -2.36 6.68 13.63
C ALA A 175 -2.83 6.64 12.17
N ALA A 176 -3.32 7.76 11.63
CA ALA A 176 -3.74 7.86 10.23
C ALA A 176 -2.55 7.74 9.27
N GLN A 177 -1.41 8.34 9.60
CA GLN A 177 -0.17 8.17 8.84
C GLN A 177 0.29 6.71 8.87
N THR A 178 0.35 6.09 10.04
CA THR A 178 0.75 4.69 10.16
C THR A 178 -0.20 3.79 9.37
N LEU A 179 -1.51 4.06 9.43
CA LEU A 179 -2.52 3.34 8.67
C LEU A 179 -2.30 3.47 7.15
N ARG A 180 -1.99 4.67 6.66
CA ARG A 180 -1.64 4.91 5.25
C ARG A 180 -0.44 4.05 4.83
N GLU A 181 0.61 4.00 5.64
CA GLU A 181 1.84 3.27 5.31
C GLU A 181 1.60 1.74 5.21
N VAL A 182 0.74 1.19 6.07
CA VAL A 182 0.43 -0.25 6.07
C VAL A 182 -0.76 -0.65 5.19
N ALA A 183 -1.63 0.28 4.79
CA ALA A 183 -2.79 0.04 3.93
C ALA A 183 -2.51 0.39 2.46
N THR A 184 -1.25 0.28 2.04
CA THR A 184 -0.83 0.52 0.66
C THR A 184 -1.31 -0.59 -0.28
N VAL A 185 -1.71 -0.19 -1.47
CA VAL A 185 -2.03 -1.08 -2.59
C VAL A 185 -1.16 -0.67 -3.75
N ASP A 186 -0.43 -1.65 -4.30
CA ASP A 186 0.38 -1.45 -5.49
C ASP A 186 -0.51 -1.54 -6.73
N GLU A 187 -0.63 -0.43 -7.45
CA GLU A 187 -1.50 -0.33 -8.62
C GLU A 187 -0.91 -1.04 -9.83
N ASP A 188 0.44 -1.14 -9.91
CA ASP A 188 1.14 -1.78 -11.01
C ASP A 188 0.99 -3.31 -10.98
N GLU A 189 0.71 -3.87 -9.80
CA GLU A 189 0.45 -5.30 -9.62
C GLU A 189 -1.03 -5.68 -9.87
N MET A 190 -1.91 -4.71 -10.13
CA MET A 190 -3.31 -4.98 -10.44
C MET A 190 -3.52 -5.25 -11.93
N ASN A 191 -3.70 -6.52 -12.29
CA ASN A 191 -3.98 -6.92 -13.66
C ASN A 191 -5.49 -7.00 -13.94
N LEU A 192 -6.28 -7.41 -12.94
CA LEU A 192 -7.73 -7.52 -13.00
C LEU A 192 -8.40 -6.71 -11.88
N PRO A 193 -9.64 -6.23 -12.09
CA PRO A 193 -10.38 -5.49 -11.06
C PRO A 193 -10.68 -6.27 -9.77
N VAL A 194 -10.53 -7.60 -9.79
CA VAL A 194 -10.77 -8.48 -8.63
C VAL A 194 -9.48 -8.85 -7.90
N ASP A 195 -8.32 -8.45 -8.42
CA ASP A 195 -7.04 -8.82 -7.85
C ASP A 195 -6.84 -8.13 -6.50
N VAL A 196 -6.13 -8.84 -5.63
CA VAL A 196 -5.65 -8.32 -4.35
C VAL A 196 -4.14 -8.55 -4.35
N PRO A 197 -3.35 -7.52 -4.65
CA PRO A 197 -1.90 -7.65 -4.69
C PRO A 197 -1.33 -8.12 -3.34
N PRO A 198 -0.19 -8.84 -3.35
CA PRO A 198 0.56 -9.16 -2.13
C PRO A 198 0.71 -7.95 -1.20
N GLY A 199 0.54 -8.15 0.11
CA GLY A 199 0.64 -7.05 1.08
C GLY A 199 -0.54 -6.08 1.13
N SER A 200 -1.56 -6.27 0.29
CA SER A 200 -2.78 -5.42 0.25
C SER A 200 -3.93 -5.99 1.07
N ARG A 201 -3.72 -7.13 1.76
CA ARG A 201 -4.78 -7.80 2.53
C ARG A 201 -5.40 -6.89 3.59
N GLY A 202 -4.59 -6.07 4.25
CA GLY A 202 -5.10 -5.11 5.24
C GLY A 202 -6.01 -4.05 4.64
N ALA A 203 -5.72 -3.55 3.43
CA ALA A 203 -6.60 -2.63 2.71
C ALA A 203 -7.92 -3.32 2.31
N LEU A 204 -7.86 -4.59 1.89
CA LEU A 204 -9.06 -5.39 1.63
C LEU A 204 -9.90 -5.59 2.90
N GLU A 205 -9.27 -5.91 4.03
CA GLU A 205 -9.97 -6.06 5.30
C GLU A 205 -10.68 -4.74 5.68
N LEU A 206 -9.99 -3.59 5.58
CA LEU A 206 -10.57 -2.27 5.78
C LEU A 206 -11.77 -2.02 4.85
N ALA A 207 -11.68 -2.39 3.57
CA ALA A 207 -12.78 -2.24 2.61
C ALA A 207 -14.06 -2.95 3.05
N THR A 208 -13.92 -4.09 3.75
CA THR A 208 -15.07 -4.89 4.21
C THR A 208 -15.65 -4.42 5.55
N TYR A 209 -14.94 -3.57 6.29
CA TYR A 209 -15.40 -3.09 7.60
C TYR A 209 -16.39 -1.92 7.45
N PRO A 210 -17.61 -2.00 8.04
CA PRO A 210 -18.57 -0.91 8.00
C PRO A 210 -18.07 0.39 8.67
N SER A 211 -17.17 0.27 9.65
CA SER A 211 -16.53 1.41 10.32
C SER A 211 -15.67 2.25 9.38
N THR A 212 -15.12 1.65 8.32
CA THR A 212 -14.33 2.35 7.30
C THR A 212 -15.19 3.32 6.52
N VAL A 213 -16.40 2.91 6.11
CA VAL A 213 -17.37 3.81 5.47
C VAL A 213 -17.80 4.92 6.45
N LYS A 214 -17.97 4.60 7.74
CA LYS A 214 -18.27 5.60 8.77
C LYS A 214 -17.21 6.68 8.92
N MET A 215 -15.95 6.38 8.61
CA MET A 215 -14.88 7.37 8.63
C MET A 215 -14.97 8.40 7.51
N LEU A 216 -15.81 8.23 6.49
CA LEU A 216 -16.08 9.30 5.52
C LEU A 216 -16.64 10.56 6.21
N ARG A 217 -17.26 10.45 7.39
CA ARG A 217 -17.72 11.61 8.18
C ARG A 217 -16.61 12.55 8.62
N VAL A 218 -15.38 12.06 8.75
CA VAL A 218 -14.24 12.89 9.18
C VAL A 218 -13.61 13.65 8.01
N LEU A 219 -14.00 13.33 6.77
CA LEU A 219 -13.60 14.05 5.55
C LEU A 219 -14.45 15.30 5.38
N SER A 220 -14.03 16.38 6.03
CA SER A 220 -14.67 17.71 5.96
C SER A 220 -13.62 18.78 5.73
N LYS A 221 -13.98 19.86 5.01
CA LYS A 221 -13.13 21.06 4.84
C LYS A 221 -12.73 21.71 6.16
N SER A 222 -13.49 21.48 7.22
CA SER A 222 -13.17 21.98 8.57
C SER A 222 -12.08 21.18 9.29
N ALA A 223 -11.73 19.99 8.79
CA ALA A 223 -10.69 19.17 9.39
C ALA A 223 -9.29 19.67 8.99
N ARG A 224 -8.28 19.33 9.79
CA ARG A 224 -6.90 19.74 9.54
C ARG A 224 -6.34 19.07 8.29
N THR A 225 -5.71 19.85 7.42
CA THR A 225 -5.16 19.36 6.14
C THR A 225 -4.20 18.17 6.29
N PRO A 226 -3.24 18.14 7.24
CA PRO A 226 -2.34 17.00 7.40
C PRO A 226 -3.09 15.69 7.66
N PHE A 227 -4.10 15.73 8.54
CA PHE A 227 -4.96 14.59 8.83
C PHE A 227 -5.77 14.16 7.60
N LEU A 228 -6.41 15.12 6.91
CA LEU A 228 -7.20 14.85 5.70
C LEU A 228 -6.37 14.17 4.63
N VAL A 229 -5.13 14.61 4.41
CA VAL A 229 -4.22 13.99 3.45
C VAL A 229 -3.98 12.51 3.77
N GLN A 230 -3.72 12.15 5.04
CA GLN A 230 -3.49 10.76 5.41
C GLN A 230 -4.74 9.89 5.21
N VAL A 231 -5.90 10.38 5.63
CA VAL A 231 -7.16 9.63 5.53
C VAL A 231 -7.61 9.50 4.07
N ALA A 232 -7.48 10.55 3.27
CA ALA A 232 -7.75 10.50 1.83
C ALA A 232 -6.83 9.50 1.13
N ALA A 233 -5.55 9.42 1.51
CA ALA A 233 -4.61 8.43 0.97
C ALA A 233 -4.99 6.98 1.31
N VAL A 234 -5.45 6.74 2.54
CA VAL A 234 -5.97 5.43 2.96
C VAL A 234 -7.19 5.07 2.11
N PHE A 235 -8.14 5.99 1.94
CA PHE A 235 -9.32 5.73 1.12
C PHE A 235 -8.99 5.53 -0.35
N ALA A 236 -8.07 6.32 -0.93
CA ALA A 236 -7.61 6.13 -2.30
C ALA A 236 -7.05 4.72 -2.50
N SER A 237 -6.22 4.24 -1.57
CA SER A 237 -5.66 2.88 -1.61
C SER A 237 -6.73 1.80 -1.46
N ILE A 238 -7.72 2.01 -0.59
CA ILE A 238 -8.85 1.09 -0.42
C ILE A 238 -9.72 1.06 -1.69
N CYS A 239 -9.99 2.21 -2.29
CA CYS A 239 -10.80 2.35 -3.50
C CYS A 239 -10.21 1.60 -4.68
N THR A 240 -8.88 1.53 -4.78
CA THR A 240 -8.16 0.73 -5.78
C THR A 240 -8.72 -0.70 -5.85
N LEU A 241 -9.04 -1.31 -4.71
CA LEU A 241 -9.69 -2.62 -4.64
C LEU A 241 -11.20 -2.51 -4.91
N ARG A 242 -11.76 -3.42 -5.72
CA ARG A 242 -13.20 -3.40 -6.07
C ARG A 242 -14.14 -3.38 -4.86
N ALA A 243 -13.84 -4.15 -3.81
CA ALA A 243 -14.65 -4.15 -2.59
C ALA A 243 -14.71 -2.75 -1.94
N GLY A 244 -13.58 -2.04 -1.94
CA GLY A 244 -13.46 -0.70 -1.39
C GLY A 244 -14.11 0.36 -2.27
N GLY A 245 -13.86 0.30 -3.58
CA GLY A 245 -14.50 1.20 -4.55
C GLY A 245 -16.02 1.13 -4.48
N LEU A 246 -16.61 -0.08 -4.46
CA LEU A 246 -18.05 -0.27 -4.32
C LEU A 246 -18.59 0.18 -2.96
N ALA A 247 -17.87 -0.10 -1.87
CA ALA A 247 -18.32 0.25 -0.52
C ALA A 247 -18.31 1.77 -0.29
N LEU A 248 -17.24 2.44 -0.70
CA LEU A 248 -17.05 3.87 -0.50
C LEU A 248 -17.86 4.71 -1.49
N ALA A 249 -18.12 4.22 -2.71
CA ALA A 249 -18.96 4.94 -3.67
C ALA A 249 -20.39 5.17 -3.16
N LYS A 250 -20.95 4.25 -2.37
CA LYS A 250 -22.27 4.41 -1.74
C LYS A 250 -22.35 5.63 -0.82
N GLY A 251 -21.22 6.03 -0.25
CA GLY A 251 -21.12 7.17 0.66
C GLY A 251 -21.79 6.93 2.01
N ILE A 252 -22.13 8.04 2.69
CA ILE A 252 -22.68 8.04 4.04
C ILE A 252 -23.60 9.24 4.27
N ASP A 253 -24.58 9.09 5.17
CA ASP A 253 -25.48 10.16 5.62
C ASP A 253 -26.19 10.90 4.45
N GLY A 254 -26.53 10.16 3.39
CA GLY A 254 -27.22 10.71 2.22
C GLY A 254 -26.32 11.43 1.22
N ARG A 255 -25.01 11.53 1.47
CA ARG A 255 -24.02 11.99 0.48
C ARG A 255 -23.33 10.78 -0.14
N SER A 256 -23.20 10.77 -1.47
CA SER A 256 -22.42 9.76 -2.18
C SER A 256 -20.93 9.89 -1.85
N GLY A 257 -20.17 8.81 -2.05
CA GLY A 257 -18.71 8.84 -1.91
C GLY A 257 -18.07 9.92 -2.79
N PRO A 258 -18.32 9.91 -4.11
CA PRO A 258 -17.77 10.91 -5.03
C PRO A 258 -18.04 12.34 -4.59
N ALA A 259 -19.26 12.68 -4.17
CA ALA A 259 -19.60 14.02 -3.67
C ALA A 259 -18.75 14.46 -2.46
N ILE A 260 -18.38 13.54 -1.57
CA ILE A 260 -17.54 13.86 -0.40
C ILE A 260 -16.11 14.21 -0.85
N PHE A 261 -15.52 13.41 -1.75
CA PHE A 261 -14.18 13.66 -2.26
C PHE A 261 -14.13 14.86 -3.19
N LEU A 262 -15.13 15.04 -4.06
CA LEU A 262 -15.26 16.20 -4.93
C LEU A 262 -15.28 17.48 -4.13
N ASP A 263 -16.02 17.53 -3.02
CA ASP A 263 -16.08 18.70 -2.16
C ASP A 263 -14.70 19.10 -1.61
N LEU A 264 -13.85 18.12 -1.28
CA LEU A 264 -12.50 18.35 -0.77
C LEU A 264 -11.47 18.77 -1.82
N ILE A 265 -11.74 18.52 -3.10
CA ILE A 265 -10.81 18.93 -4.17
C ILE A 265 -10.79 20.46 -4.28
N ASP A 266 -9.59 21.02 -4.28
CA ASP A 266 -9.37 22.44 -4.54
C ASP A 266 -8.18 22.60 -5.49
N PRO A 267 -8.38 23.13 -6.71
CA PRO A 267 -7.30 23.35 -7.68
C PRO A 267 -6.18 24.26 -7.17
N ARG A 268 -6.47 25.15 -6.21
CA ARG A 268 -5.51 26.10 -5.61
C ARG A 268 -5.10 25.73 -4.19
N GLY A 269 -5.64 24.62 -3.68
CA GLY A 269 -5.44 24.16 -2.31
C GLY A 269 -4.25 23.21 -2.18
N ASN A 270 -4.37 22.27 -1.24
CA ASN A 270 -3.36 21.25 -1.03
C ASN A 270 -3.39 20.23 -2.17
N GLN A 271 -2.39 20.29 -3.06
CA GLN A 271 -2.31 19.40 -4.23
C GLN A 271 -2.31 17.92 -3.87
N LEU A 272 -1.64 17.54 -2.78
CA LEU A 272 -1.58 16.14 -2.35
C LEU A 272 -2.94 15.61 -1.87
N LEU A 273 -3.74 16.45 -1.22
CA LEU A 273 -5.13 16.09 -0.88
C LEU A 273 -5.96 15.91 -2.14
N SER A 274 -5.89 16.86 -3.08
CA SER A 274 -6.58 16.79 -4.36
C SER A 274 -6.19 15.54 -5.15
N GLU A 275 -4.91 15.16 -5.16
CA GLU A 275 -4.39 13.93 -5.76
C GLU A 275 -5.13 12.69 -5.24
N TYR A 276 -5.14 12.49 -3.91
CA TYR A 276 -5.79 11.34 -3.30
C TYR A 276 -7.30 11.35 -3.49
N CYS A 277 -7.94 12.51 -3.45
CA CYS A 277 -9.37 12.63 -3.73
C CYS A 277 -9.71 12.24 -5.18
N VAL A 278 -8.95 12.75 -6.16
CA VAL A 278 -9.12 12.40 -7.58
C VAL A 278 -8.87 10.91 -7.79
N ARG A 279 -7.81 10.36 -7.20
CA ARG A 279 -7.49 8.93 -7.27
C ARG A 279 -8.58 8.05 -6.67
N ALA A 280 -9.15 8.45 -5.53
CA ALA A 280 -10.27 7.73 -4.92
C ALA A 280 -11.50 7.73 -5.84
N ILE A 281 -11.85 8.89 -6.43
CA ILE A 281 -12.97 9.03 -7.37
C ILE A 281 -12.74 8.19 -8.63
N HIS A 282 -11.52 8.22 -9.19
CA HIS A 282 -11.13 7.40 -10.34
C HIS A 282 -11.37 5.91 -10.10
N TRP A 283 -10.90 5.38 -8.98
CA TRP A 283 -11.12 3.96 -8.70
C TRP A 283 -12.59 3.65 -8.37
N MET A 284 -13.31 4.57 -7.72
CA MET A 284 -14.76 4.42 -7.57
C MET A 284 -15.49 4.37 -8.91
N SER A 285 -15.13 5.21 -9.89
CA SER A 285 -15.76 5.25 -11.21
C SER A 285 -15.54 3.95 -11.99
N ILE A 286 -14.31 3.40 -11.93
CA ILE A 286 -14.00 2.08 -12.52
C ILE A 286 -14.91 0.99 -11.94
N HIS A 287 -15.09 0.97 -10.61
CA HIS A 287 -15.78 -0.12 -9.93
C HIS A 287 -17.31 0.05 -9.84
N ASN A 288 -17.80 1.29 -9.86
CA ASN A 288 -19.21 1.65 -9.75
C ASN A 288 -19.66 2.59 -10.88
N LYS A 289 -20.45 2.06 -11.82
CA LYS A 289 -20.96 2.84 -12.96
C LYS A 289 -21.91 3.97 -12.56
N ASP A 290 -22.59 3.86 -11.41
CA ASP A 290 -23.54 4.88 -10.96
C ASP A 290 -22.82 6.20 -10.65
N THR A 291 -21.55 6.12 -10.25
CA THR A 291 -20.66 7.27 -10.05
C THR A 291 -20.51 8.11 -11.32
N HIS A 292 -20.62 7.52 -12.52
CA HIS A 292 -20.47 8.28 -13.77
C HIS A 292 -21.58 9.30 -14.00
N PHE A 293 -22.80 9.05 -13.53
CA PHE A 293 -23.92 9.99 -13.73
C PHE A 293 -23.72 11.26 -12.92
N GLU A 294 -23.29 11.12 -11.66
CA GLU A 294 -22.96 12.26 -10.79
C GLU A 294 -21.75 13.03 -11.32
N LEU A 295 -20.72 12.33 -11.78
CA LEU A 295 -19.52 12.96 -12.35
C LEU A 295 -19.78 13.65 -13.70
N ALA A 296 -20.87 13.30 -14.39
CA ALA A 296 -21.29 13.93 -15.63
C ALA A 296 -22.07 15.23 -15.42
N GLU A 297 -22.37 15.63 -14.18
CA GLU A 297 -23.02 16.90 -13.89
C GLU A 297 -22.10 18.09 -14.23
N ALA A 298 -22.66 19.13 -14.85
CA ALA A 298 -21.91 20.29 -15.36
C ALA A 298 -20.95 20.91 -14.33
N ALA A 299 -21.39 21.07 -13.08
CA ALA A 299 -20.57 21.63 -12.01
C ALA A 299 -19.36 20.75 -11.66
N ASN A 300 -19.54 19.42 -11.66
CA ASN A 300 -18.49 18.46 -11.36
C ASN A 300 -17.51 18.37 -12.53
N VAL A 301 -18.00 18.39 -13.77
CA VAL A 301 -17.17 18.39 -14.97
C VAL A 301 -16.31 19.65 -15.06
N ALA A 302 -16.88 20.84 -14.80
CA ALA A 302 -16.11 22.08 -14.74
C ALA A 302 -14.95 21.97 -13.73
N LYS A 303 -15.23 21.43 -12.54
CA LYS A 303 -14.22 21.19 -11.52
C LYS A 303 -13.13 20.20 -11.94
N ILE A 304 -13.48 19.14 -12.67
CA ILE A 304 -12.53 18.17 -13.23
C ILE A 304 -11.64 18.85 -14.29
N VAL A 305 -12.22 19.70 -15.14
CA VAL A 305 -11.48 20.42 -16.19
C VAL A 305 -10.52 21.44 -15.59
N ASP A 306 -10.91 22.17 -14.55
CA ASP A 306 -10.04 23.12 -13.85
C ASP A 306 -8.78 22.44 -13.27
N LEU A 307 -8.82 21.14 -12.98
CA LEU A 307 -7.67 20.37 -12.49
C LEU A 307 -6.71 19.94 -13.59
N LEU A 308 -7.10 20.04 -14.87
CA LEU A 308 -6.21 19.72 -16.02
C LEU A 308 -5.19 20.83 -16.30
N GLU A 309 -5.17 21.90 -15.50
CA GLU A 309 -4.20 22.98 -15.64
C GLU A 309 -2.74 22.51 -15.38
N PRO A 310 -1.75 23.07 -16.10
CA PRO A 310 -0.37 22.58 -16.13
C PRO A 310 0.44 22.79 -14.83
N MET A 311 -0.14 23.35 -13.77
CA MET A 311 0.56 23.57 -12.49
C MET A 311 0.39 22.43 -11.47
N GLN A 312 -0.20 21.31 -11.86
CA GLN A 312 -0.45 20.17 -10.96
C GLN A 312 0.72 19.17 -10.93
N THR A 313 0.80 18.39 -9.85
CA THR A 313 1.77 17.28 -9.75
C THR A 313 1.49 16.20 -10.79
N THR A 314 2.53 15.56 -11.31
CA THR A 314 2.43 14.46 -12.29
C THR A 314 1.42 13.40 -11.88
N ASN A 315 1.47 12.95 -10.62
CA ASN A 315 0.57 11.91 -10.12
C ASN A 315 -0.91 12.34 -10.12
N THR A 316 -1.18 13.61 -9.78
CA THR A 316 -2.53 14.19 -9.85
C THR A 316 -3.03 14.16 -11.28
N VAL A 317 -2.18 14.61 -12.21
CA VAL A 317 -2.50 14.64 -13.64
C VAL A 317 -2.74 13.23 -14.18
N HIS A 318 -1.93 12.24 -13.83
CA HIS A 318 -2.12 10.86 -14.27
C HIS A 318 -3.41 10.25 -13.75
N SER A 319 -3.73 10.47 -12.48
CA SER A 319 -4.99 10.00 -11.87
C SER A 319 -6.20 10.68 -12.53
N LEU A 320 -6.08 11.97 -12.84
CA LEU A 320 -7.11 12.76 -13.51
C LEU A 320 -7.32 12.31 -14.96
N LEU A 321 -6.24 12.06 -15.70
CA LEU A 321 -6.30 11.50 -17.05
C LEU A 321 -6.94 10.11 -17.05
N GLY A 322 -6.62 9.27 -16.05
CA GLY A 322 -7.29 7.98 -15.83
C GLY A 322 -8.80 8.14 -15.62
N LEU A 323 -9.20 9.09 -14.76
CA LEU A 323 -10.61 9.42 -14.53
C LEU A 323 -11.31 9.86 -15.83
N VAL A 324 -10.74 10.83 -16.56
CA VAL A 324 -11.31 11.32 -17.83
C VAL A 324 -11.43 10.20 -18.86
N ALA A 325 -10.41 9.34 -18.99
CA ALA A 325 -10.44 8.19 -19.88
C ALA A 325 -11.57 7.21 -19.49
N SER A 326 -11.72 6.92 -18.18
CA SER A 326 -12.79 6.05 -17.69
C SER A 326 -14.19 6.59 -18.04
N LEU A 327 -14.40 7.89 -17.82
CA LEU A 327 -15.69 8.55 -18.09
C LEU A 327 -16.00 8.62 -19.60
N ALA A 328 -14.98 8.83 -20.43
CA ALA A 328 -15.14 8.86 -21.88
C ALA A 328 -15.51 7.48 -22.48
N HIS A 329 -15.13 6.38 -21.83
CA HIS A 329 -15.36 5.01 -22.32
C HIS A 329 -16.66 4.34 -21.83
N HIS A 330 -17.29 4.83 -20.75
CA HIS A 330 -18.40 4.13 -20.09
C HIS A 330 -19.80 4.68 -20.40
N GLY A 331 -20.86 4.02 -19.90
CA GLY A 331 -22.26 4.21 -20.34
C GLY A 331 -22.88 5.61 -20.16
N ALA A 332 -22.29 6.50 -19.35
CA ALA A 332 -22.69 7.90 -19.23
C ALA A 332 -21.81 8.85 -20.08
N SER A 333 -20.97 8.30 -20.97
CA SER A 333 -19.99 9.05 -21.77
C SER A 333 -20.62 10.20 -22.52
N LYS A 334 -21.83 10.04 -23.08
CA LYS A 334 -22.49 11.12 -23.83
C LYS A 334 -22.77 12.36 -22.96
N ALA A 335 -23.29 12.18 -21.75
CA ALA A 335 -23.59 13.30 -20.85
C ALA A 335 -22.28 13.96 -20.39
N PHE A 336 -21.33 13.16 -19.92
CA PHE A 336 -20.01 13.65 -19.50
C PHE A 336 -19.31 14.40 -20.64
N LEU A 337 -19.23 13.81 -21.83
CA LEU A 337 -18.56 14.42 -22.98
C LEU A 337 -19.22 15.74 -23.37
N THR A 338 -20.56 15.82 -23.37
CA THR A 338 -21.27 17.07 -23.70
C THR A 338 -20.84 18.20 -22.76
N GLU A 339 -20.86 17.96 -21.45
CA GLU A 339 -20.42 18.95 -20.46
C GLU A 339 -18.91 19.21 -20.52
N PHE A 340 -18.11 18.18 -20.83
CA PHE A 340 -16.67 18.30 -20.95
C PHE A 340 -16.26 19.19 -22.13
N MET A 341 -16.98 19.09 -23.25
CA MET A 341 -16.83 20.02 -24.38
C MET A 341 -17.22 21.45 -23.97
N ALA A 342 -18.36 21.62 -23.28
CA ALA A 342 -18.85 22.92 -22.84
C ALA A 342 -17.89 23.61 -21.84
N ALA A 343 -17.21 22.84 -21.01
CA ALA A 343 -16.24 23.31 -20.01
C ALA A 343 -14.84 23.59 -20.59
N ASN A 344 -14.62 23.53 -21.91
CA ASN A 344 -13.30 23.65 -22.56
C ASN A 344 -12.29 22.53 -22.21
N GLY A 345 -12.77 21.36 -21.78
CA GLY A 345 -11.94 20.19 -21.48
C GLY A 345 -10.98 19.78 -22.61
N PRO A 346 -11.41 19.75 -23.89
CA PRO A 346 -10.52 19.47 -25.02
C PRO A 346 -9.32 20.42 -25.13
N THR A 347 -9.55 21.71 -24.90
CA THR A 347 -8.49 22.72 -24.93
C THR A 347 -7.51 22.49 -23.79
N ALA A 348 -7.99 22.16 -22.60
CA ALA A 348 -7.14 21.82 -21.46
C ALA A 348 -6.28 20.57 -21.74
N LEU A 349 -6.87 19.50 -22.30
CA LEU A 349 -6.15 18.28 -22.69
C LEU A 349 -5.07 18.52 -23.75
N ILE A 350 -5.37 19.32 -24.79
CA ILE A 350 -4.39 19.62 -25.85
C ILE A 350 -3.26 20.49 -25.30
N ARG A 351 -3.56 21.47 -24.44
CA ARG A 351 -2.52 22.25 -23.75
C ARG A 351 -1.63 21.35 -22.91
N LEU A 352 -2.20 20.41 -22.18
CA LEU A 352 -1.45 19.44 -21.38
C LEU A 352 -0.57 18.56 -22.28
N TRP A 353 -1.11 18.05 -23.39
CA TRP A 353 -0.34 17.29 -24.37
C TRP A 353 0.83 18.10 -24.96
N CYS A 354 0.62 19.37 -25.30
CA CYS A 354 1.66 20.20 -25.90
C CYS A 354 2.70 20.73 -24.89
N LYS A 355 2.31 20.98 -23.64
CA LYS A 355 3.13 21.75 -22.67
C LYS A 355 3.58 20.97 -21.44
N ALA A 356 3.08 19.77 -21.19
CA ALA A 356 3.56 18.98 -20.05
C ALA A 356 5.04 18.63 -20.24
N ASP A 357 5.85 18.77 -19.18
CA ASP A 357 7.29 18.49 -19.22
C ASP A 357 7.57 16.99 -19.42
N GLU A 358 6.77 16.15 -18.79
CA GLU A 358 6.94 14.70 -18.81
C GLU A 358 6.33 14.03 -20.03
N LYS A 359 7.12 13.15 -20.66
CA LYS A 359 6.69 12.37 -21.82
C LYS A 359 5.47 11.50 -21.51
N GLU A 360 5.46 10.82 -20.37
CA GLU A 360 4.35 9.91 -20.02
C GLU A 360 3.01 10.64 -19.93
N THR A 361 3.00 11.83 -19.32
CA THR A 361 1.82 12.70 -19.25
C THR A 361 1.34 13.09 -20.65
N ARG A 362 2.26 13.46 -21.53
CA ARG A 362 1.95 13.80 -22.92
C ARG A 362 1.37 12.61 -23.68
N ASP A 363 1.95 11.43 -23.55
CA ASP A 363 1.51 10.20 -24.23
C ASP A 363 0.10 9.77 -23.76
N ARG A 364 -0.19 9.91 -22.46
CA ARG A 364 -1.53 9.65 -21.89
C ARG A 364 -2.56 10.68 -22.38
N ALA A 365 -2.23 11.97 -22.37
CA ALA A 365 -3.09 13.02 -22.88
C ALA A 365 -3.38 12.83 -24.38
N GLU A 366 -2.37 12.49 -25.18
CA GLU A 366 -2.53 12.15 -26.60
C GLU A 366 -3.48 10.97 -26.81
N THR A 367 -3.35 9.92 -25.99
CA THR A 367 -4.21 8.74 -26.07
C THR A 367 -5.68 9.12 -25.87
N ILE A 368 -5.97 9.97 -24.88
CA ILE A 368 -7.33 10.48 -24.65
C ILE A 368 -7.81 11.34 -25.82
N VAL A 369 -6.98 12.25 -26.32
CA VAL A 369 -7.33 13.07 -27.50
C VAL A 369 -7.66 12.19 -28.71
N ARG A 370 -6.92 11.11 -28.95
CA ARG A 370 -7.20 10.14 -30.02
C ARG A 370 -8.48 9.33 -29.78
N ILE A 371 -8.84 9.07 -28.52
CA ILE A 371 -10.13 8.44 -28.18
C ILE A 371 -11.26 9.42 -28.48
N LEU A 372 -11.15 10.67 -28.01
CA LEU A 372 -12.13 11.72 -28.22
C LEU A 372 -12.32 12.07 -29.70
N SER A 373 -11.26 12.06 -30.51
CA SER A 373 -11.34 12.34 -31.94
C SER A 373 -12.17 11.32 -32.72
N ARG A 374 -12.38 10.12 -32.16
CA ARG A 374 -13.23 9.07 -32.74
C ARG A 374 -14.69 9.16 -32.27
N HIS A 375 -14.98 10.02 -31.29
CA HIS A 375 -16.31 10.14 -30.72
C HIS A 375 -17.11 11.26 -31.43
N PRO A 376 -18.31 10.99 -31.97
CA PRO A 376 -19.05 11.96 -32.81
C PRO A 376 -19.31 13.33 -32.17
N ILE A 377 -19.37 13.39 -30.84
CA ILE A 377 -19.60 14.64 -30.07
C ILE A 377 -18.37 15.54 -30.02
N ALA A 378 -17.16 14.97 -30.12
CA ALA A 378 -15.90 15.67 -29.88
C ALA A 378 -15.03 15.76 -31.14
N THR A 379 -15.28 14.95 -32.18
CA THR A 379 -14.46 14.85 -33.39
C THR A 379 -14.16 16.20 -34.05
N ASP A 380 -15.17 17.02 -34.33
CA ASP A 380 -15.00 18.26 -35.08
C ASP A 380 -14.16 19.29 -34.31
N GLU A 381 -14.45 19.47 -33.02
CA GLU A 381 -13.74 20.42 -32.16
C GLU A 381 -12.30 19.98 -31.89
N ILE A 382 -12.07 18.67 -31.65
CA ILE A 382 -10.71 18.13 -31.52
C ILE A 382 -9.93 18.33 -32.82
N GLY A 383 -10.54 18.06 -33.99
CA GLY A 383 -9.91 18.31 -35.29
C GLY A 383 -9.46 19.76 -35.45
N ARG A 384 -10.35 20.71 -35.17
CA ARG A 384 -10.07 22.15 -35.19
C ARG A 384 -8.92 22.55 -34.26
N LEU A 385 -8.93 22.05 -33.02
CA LEU A 385 -7.89 22.38 -32.03
C LEU A 385 -6.53 21.79 -32.39
N LEU A 386 -6.49 20.60 -33.01
CA LEU A 386 -5.25 19.98 -33.50
C LEU A 386 -4.65 20.74 -34.67
N GLU A 387 -5.47 21.25 -35.59
CA GLU A 387 -4.99 22.10 -36.67
C GLU A 387 -4.38 23.40 -36.11
N MET A 388 -5.03 24.03 -35.14
CA MET A 388 -4.52 25.26 -34.50
C MET A 388 -3.20 25.09 -33.75
N HIS A 389 -2.88 23.90 -33.24
CA HIS A 389 -1.64 23.63 -32.49
C HIS A 389 -0.54 22.96 -33.33
N ARG A 390 -0.83 22.63 -34.60
CA ARG A 390 0.16 22.12 -35.57
C ARG A 390 0.86 23.23 -36.35
N SER A 391 0.23 24.41 -36.47
CA SER A 391 0.84 25.65 -36.99
C SER A 391 1.65 26.34 -35.90
#